data_AF-A0AA42TA57-F1
#
_entry.id   AF-A0AA42TA57-F1
#
_cell.length_a   1.000
_cell.length_b   1.000
_cell.length_c   1.000
_cell.angle_alpha   90.00
_cell.angle_beta   90.00
_cell.angle_gamma   90.00
#
_symmetry.space_group_name_H-M   'P 1'
#
loop_
_entity.id
_entity.type
_entity.pdbx_description
1 polymer ?
#
loop_
_entity_poly.entity_id
_entity_poly.type
_entity_poly.pdbx_seq_one_letter_code
_entity_poly.pdbx_strand_id
1 'polypeptide(L)'
;MLKILRGLGWTLLGLLVLAIVVWCASRMWPIPESRLQAQQRLETRLPAPGRNGYAQLWTLGVDGLDARQREQALAEDVRRWDADPHGNNVTQPQLASAPGGLHSRPSASCGPAASGCLAQVRADPQRFAEAHAGHQLLHARLDQLAEADHFVSPFQPKGEGIQVPLPTYGLVMDATSARALAYVQGDVDGALRGSCLGLQLGRRLVPGGSYLVESIVGASLVQANAQLLADMLVELPADHPLPAECALAMQPMRTDEQSLCRAMQGEYAMSQAAIETSAREFGGVLVLDRSSTLARVAGNIGWACGAAATAALEADRPLPVSAPPQRDFGCLSNIMGCVLTDIAAPAYPAYSSRTQDAAAMLRLLGAQRWLRQQADDPADALQRLPEQFRSPVRAPQLSADGSRLQVPRRSPSRSVADSPWLSVPLQASPATGATARD
;
A
#
# COMPACT_ATOMS: atom_id res chain seq x y z
N MET A 1 54.82 -38.10 19.74
CA MET A 1 53.97 -36.88 19.88
C MET A 1 54.34 -35.77 18.91
N LEU A 2 55.57 -35.24 18.88
CA LEU A 2 55.92 -34.07 18.04
C LEU A 2 55.68 -34.23 16.51
N LYS A 3 55.90 -35.43 15.94
CA LYS A 3 55.64 -35.70 14.50
C LYS A 3 54.15 -35.72 14.15
N ILE A 4 53.31 -36.22 15.07
CA ILE A 4 51.85 -36.26 14.91
C ILE A 4 51.27 -34.85 15.04
N LEU A 5 51.74 -34.06 16.01
CA LEU A 5 51.38 -32.65 16.15
C LEU A 5 51.80 -31.80 14.93
N ARG A 6 52.97 -32.07 14.34
CA ARG A 6 53.40 -31.41 13.08
C ARG A 6 52.54 -31.81 11.88
N GLY A 7 52.22 -33.10 11.74
CA GLY A 7 51.32 -33.58 10.69
C GLY A 7 49.93 -32.95 10.78
N LEU A 8 49.38 -32.87 12.01
CA LEU A 8 48.11 -32.21 12.29
C LEU A 8 48.17 -30.69 12.01
N GLY A 9 49.30 -30.04 12.31
CA GLY A 9 49.49 -28.62 12.01
C GLY A 9 49.48 -28.33 10.50
N TRP A 10 50.12 -29.16 9.68
CA TRP A 10 50.11 -29.00 8.22
C TRP A 10 48.76 -29.29 7.58
N THR A 11 48.00 -30.26 8.09
CA THR A 11 46.64 -30.53 7.59
C THR A 11 45.69 -29.39 7.95
N LEU A 12 45.75 -28.87 9.17
CA LEU A 12 44.98 -27.68 9.58
C LEU A 12 45.33 -26.45 8.73
N LEU A 13 46.61 -26.22 8.46
CA LEU A 13 47.05 -25.13 7.59
C LEU A 13 46.54 -25.31 6.16
N GLY A 14 46.62 -26.52 5.60
CA GLY A 14 46.10 -26.83 4.27
C GLY A 14 44.59 -26.61 4.16
N LEU A 15 43.82 -27.01 5.17
CA LEU A 15 42.37 -26.77 5.24
C LEU A 15 42.05 -25.27 5.36
N LEU A 16 42.82 -24.51 6.15
CA LEU A 16 42.64 -23.07 6.28
C LEU A 16 42.90 -22.35 4.94
N VAL A 17 43.98 -22.71 4.24
CA VAL A 17 44.28 -22.15 2.92
C VAL A 17 43.17 -22.48 1.92
N LEU A 18 42.69 -23.73 1.90
CA LEU A 18 41.57 -24.13 1.05
C LEU A 18 40.30 -23.32 1.37
N ALA A 19 39.98 -23.14 2.64
CA ALA A 19 38.82 -22.35 3.07
C ALA A 19 38.93 -20.89 2.60
N ILE A 20 40.11 -20.27 2.71
CA ILE A 20 40.36 -18.91 2.23
C ILE A 20 40.20 -18.84 0.70
N VAL A 21 40.77 -19.80 -0.05
CA VAL A 21 40.65 -19.84 -1.52
C VAL A 21 39.18 -19.97 -1.94
N VAL A 22 38.42 -20.87 -1.31
CA VAL A 22 36.99 -21.05 -1.59
C VAL A 22 36.20 -19.79 -1.22
N TRP A 23 36.51 -19.15 -0.10
CA TRP A 23 35.88 -17.90 0.31
C TRP A 23 36.18 -16.76 -0.67
N CYS A 24 37.44 -16.59 -1.12
CA CYS A 24 37.81 -15.59 -2.12
C CYS A 24 37.14 -15.86 -3.48
N ALA A 25 37.11 -17.12 -3.91
CA ALA A 25 36.43 -17.51 -5.15
C ALA A 25 34.91 -17.22 -5.07
N SER A 26 34.29 -17.46 -3.90
CA SER A 26 32.89 -17.09 -3.65
C SER A 26 32.70 -15.58 -3.66
N ARG A 27 33.64 -14.83 -3.08
CA ARG A 27 33.58 -13.36 -3.01
C ARG A 27 33.70 -12.69 -4.37
N MET A 28 34.42 -13.32 -5.29
CA MET A 28 34.57 -12.86 -6.68
C MET A 28 33.51 -13.44 -7.63
N TRP A 29 32.52 -14.18 -7.11
CA TRP A 29 31.47 -14.78 -7.93
C TRP A 29 30.65 -13.68 -8.64
N PRO A 30 30.40 -13.79 -9.95
CA PRO A 30 29.78 -12.72 -10.71
C PRO A 30 28.33 -12.46 -10.28
N ILE A 31 27.98 -11.18 -10.18
CA ILE A 31 26.59 -10.75 -9.98
C ILE A 31 25.86 -10.80 -11.32
N PRO A 32 24.72 -11.50 -11.43
CA PRO A 32 23.94 -11.53 -12.67
C PRO A 32 23.56 -10.12 -13.17
N GLU A 33 23.73 -9.87 -14.47
CA GLU A 33 23.43 -8.55 -15.09
C GLU A 33 21.98 -8.09 -14.85
N SER A 34 21.04 -9.03 -14.82
CA SER A 34 19.63 -8.75 -14.53
C SER A 34 19.43 -8.08 -13.16
N ARG A 35 20.23 -8.45 -12.16
CA ARG A 35 20.22 -7.85 -10.82
C ARG A 35 20.81 -6.45 -10.82
N LEU A 36 21.89 -6.23 -11.57
CA LEU A 36 22.52 -4.92 -11.72
C LEU A 36 21.59 -3.92 -12.43
N GLN A 37 20.91 -4.37 -13.50
CA GLN A 37 19.91 -3.55 -14.19
C GLN A 37 18.72 -3.23 -13.29
N ALA A 38 18.27 -4.19 -12.48
CA ALA A 38 17.21 -3.97 -11.49
C ALA A 38 17.62 -2.94 -10.45
N GLN A 39 18.88 -3.00 -9.97
CA GLN A 39 19.43 -2.04 -9.03
C GLN A 39 19.47 -0.63 -9.63
N GLN A 40 19.98 -0.48 -10.85
CA GLN A 40 20.01 0.82 -11.53
C GLN A 40 18.63 1.46 -11.65
N ARG A 41 17.58 0.67 -11.95
CA ARG A 41 16.19 1.16 -12.00
C ARG A 41 15.66 1.61 -10.64
N LEU A 42 16.06 0.94 -9.57
CA LEU A 42 15.64 1.28 -8.20
C LEU A 42 16.35 2.54 -7.68
N GLU A 43 17.63 2.72 -8.04
CA GLU A 43 18.42 3.89 -7.66
C GLU A 43 18.03 5.15 -8.44
N THR A 44 17.51 4.99 -9.66
CA THR A 44 17.02 6.11 -10.49
C THR A 44 15.66 6.61 -10.00
N ARG A 45 15.66 7.38 -8.91
CA ARG A 45 14.45 7.89 -8.25
C ARG A 45 13.53 8.62 -9.24
N LEU A 46 12.26 8.22 -9.26
CA LEU A 46 11.25 8.88 -10.09
C LEU A 46 10.97 10.30 -9.56
N PRO A 47 10.86 11.32 -10.44
CA PRO A 47 10.46 12.65 -10.02
C PRO A 47 9.04 12.63 -9.45
N ALA A 48 8.77 13.52 -8.49
CA ALA A 48 7.44 13.72 -7.92
C ALA A 48 7.04 15.19 -8.14
N PRO A 49 6.43 15.53 -9.29
CA PRO A 49 6.03 16.90 -9.57
C PRO A 49 4.77 17.29 -8.79
N GLY A 50 4.56 18.59 -8.64
CA GLY A 50 3.37 19.15 -8.02
C GLY A 50 3.52 19.39 -6.52
N ARG A 51 2.38 19.46 -5.83
CA ARG A 51 2.33 19.76 -4.39
C ARG A 51 2.53 18.49 -3.56
N ASN A 52 3.52 18.51 -2.68
CA ASN A 52 3.72 17.47 -1.68
C ASN A 52 2.73 17.63 -0.52
N GLY A 53 1.90 16.62 -0.26
CA GLY A 53 0.96 16.58 0.86
C GLY A 53 1.52 15.95 2.14
N TYR A 54 2.80 15.56 2.15
CA TYR A 54 3.38 14.80 3.26
C TYR A 54 3.32 15.53 4.60
N ALA A 55 3.50 16.86 4.65
CA ALA A 55 3.42 17.62 5.90
C ALA A 55 2.03 17.52 6.56
N GLN A 56 0.96 17.58 5.77
CA GLN A 56 -0.41 17.41 6.25
C GLN A 56 -0.71 15.97 6.66
N LEU A 57 -0.19 14.99 5.90
CA LEU A 57 -0.31 13.58 6.24
C LEU A 57 0.43 13.25 7.54
N TRP A 58 1.65 13.77 7.71
CA TRP A 58 2.47 13.62 8.91
C TRP A 58 1.74 14.19 10.13
N THR A 59 1.23 15.42 10.04
CA THR A 59 0.56 16.13 11.14
C THR A 59 -0.96 15.88 11.22
N LEU A 60 -1.46 14.82 10.61
CA LEU A 60 -2.90 14.58 10.41
C LEU A 60 -3.71 14.58 11.72
N GLY A 61 -3.13 14.02 12.79
CA GLY A 61 -3.74 13.93 14.12
C GLY A 61 -3.67 15.22 14.95
N VAL A 62 -3.14 16.32 14.38
CA VAL A 62 -2.99 17.61 15.08
C VAL A 62 -3.95 18.64 14.49
N ASP A 63 -4.85 19.13 15.33
CA ASP A 63 -5.78 20.21 15.01
C ASP A 63 -5.12 21.60 15.07
N GLY A 64 -5.77 22.60 14.48
CA GLY A 64 -5.38 24.01 14.62
C GLY A 64 -4.13 24.47 13.86
N LEU A 65 -3.40 23.56 13.20
CA LEU A 65 -2.24 23.94 12.38
C LEU A 65 -2.64 24.35 10.96
N ASP A 66 -2.18 25.53 10.54
CA ASP A 66 -2.19 25.97 9.15
C ASP A 66 -1.11 25.26 8.29
N ALA A 67 -1.13 25.48 6.98
CA ALA A 67 -0.19 24.84 6.06
C ALA A 67 1.29 25.14 6.39
N ARG A 68 1.61 26.37 6.78
CA ARG A 68 2.99 26.77 7.10
C ARG A 68 3.46 26.12 8.39
N GLN A 69 2.61 26.09 9.40
CA GLN A 69 2.89 25.46 10.69
C GLN A 69 3.12 23.95 10.54
N ARG A 70 2.39 23.28 9.65
CA ARG A 70 2.59 21.85 9.35
C ARG A 70 3.94 21.58 8.69
N GLU A 71 4.34 22.42 7.74
CA GLU A 71 5.66 22.34 7.10
C GLU A 71 6.78 22.60 8.10
N GLN A 72 6.61 23.58 8.99
CA GLN A 72 7.58 23.86 10.05
C GLN A 72 7.73 22.69 11.02
N ALA A 73 6.61 22.11 11.46
CA ALA A 73 6.59 20.92 12.32
C ALA A 73 7.32 19.74 11.67
N LEU A 74 7.03 19.45 10.39
CA LEU A 74 7.73 18.40 9.65
C LEU A 74 9.24 18.69 9.56
N ALA A 75 9.63 19.92 9.23
CA ALA A 75 11.03 20.29 9.09
C ALA A 75 11.82 20.18 10.41
N GLU A 76 11.18 20.49 11.54
CA GLU A 76 11.75 20.27 12.88
C GLU A 76 11.98 18.79 13.16
N ASP A 77 10.97 17.96 12.87
CA ASP A 77 11.05 16.51 13.06
C ASP A 77 12.14 15.89 12.18
N VAL A 78 12.29 16.36 10.93
CA VAL A 78 13.37 15.96 10.02
C VAL A 78 14.74 16.34 10.58
N ARG A 79 14.92 17.57 11.07
CA ARG A 79 16.20 17.98 11.69
C ARG A 79 16.56 17.11 12.89
N ARG A 80 15.58 16.76 13.73
CA ARG A 80 15.81 15.88 14.88
C ARG A 80 16.10 14.45 14.46
N TRP A 81 15.40 13.95 13.45
CA TRP A 81 15.71 12.67 12.83
C TRP A 81 17.15 12.68 12.38
N ASP A 82 17.56 13.59 11.51
CA ASP A 82 18.92 13.67 10.94
C ASP A 82 20.02 13.77 12.01
N ALA A 83 19.76 14.51 13.09
CA ALA A 83 20.69 14.65 14.21
C ALA A 83 20.89 13.38 15.06
N ASP A 84 19.98 12.41 15.02
CA ASP A 84 20.07 11.13 15.75
C ASP A 84 20.70 10.03 14.87
N PRO A 85 21.96 9.61 15.11
CA PRO A 85 22.61 8.58 14.29
C PRO A 85 21.93 7.21 14.32
N HIS A 86 21.21 6.90 15.41
CA HIS A 86 20.58 5.60 15.61
C HIS A 86 19.12 5.56 15.14
N GLY A 87 18.49 6.72 14.90
CA GLY A 87 17.12 6.80 14.41
C GLY A 87 16.08 6.28 15.41
N ASN A 88 16.35 6.40 16.71
CA ASN A 88 15.46 5.91 17.76
C ASN A 88 14.47 6.98 18.24
N ASN A 89 14.72 8.25 17.95
CA ASN A 89 14.05 9.37 18.61
C ASN A 89 12.81 9.91 17.89
N VAL A 90 12.51 9.47 16.65
CA VAL A 90 11.35 9.97 15.89
C VAL A 90 10.61 8.80 15.25
N THR A 91 9.45 8.45 15.79
CA THR A 91 8.53 7.45 15.22
C THR A 91 7.19 8.06 14.82
N GLN A 92 6.85 9.22 15.37
CA GLN A 92 5.62 9.98 15.16
C GLN A 92 5.90 11.49 15.24
N PRO A 93 4.96 12.36 14.78
CA PRO A 93 5.13 13.79 14.94
C PRO A 93 5.23 14.19 16.40
N GLN A 94 6.20 15.03 16.76
CA GLN A 94 6.37 15.46 18.16
C GLN A 94 5.11 16.19 18.67
N LEU A 95 4.49 17.00 17.83
CA LEU A 95 3.21 17.66 18.13
C LEU A 95 2.06 16.68 18.34
N ALA A 96 2.09 15.51 17.69
CA ALA A 96 1.09 14.45 17.89
C ALA A 96 1.32 13.65 19.17
N SER A 97 2.54 13.67 19.72
CA SER A 97 2.86 13.08 21.04
C SER A 97 2.47 13.99 22.21
N ALA A 98 2.00 15.22 21.96
CA ALA A 98 1.48 16.11 22.99
C ALA A 98 0.08 15.68 23.47
N PRO A 99 -0.30 15.98 24.73
CA PRO A 99 -1.66 15.71 25.22
C PRO A 99 -2.72 16.36 24.31
N GLY A 100 -3.64 15.56 23.79
CA GLY A 100 -4.73 16.02 22.90
C GLY A 100 -4.60 15.61 21.42
N GLY A 101 -3.61 14.80 21.05
CA GLY A 101 -3.53 14.19 19.72
C GLY A 101 -4.74 13.30 19.40
N LEU A 102 -5.21 13.33 18.15
CA LEU A 102 -6.30 12.47 17.69
C LEU A 102 -5.83 11.03 17.48
N HIS A 103 -6.68 10.07 17.84
CA HIS A 103 -6.44 8.65 17.64
C HIS A 103 -7.62 7.99 16.95
N SER A 104 -7.33 7.03 16.06
CA SER A 104 -8.36 6.21 15.44
C SER A 104 -9.05 5.37 16.52
N ARG A 105 -10.38 5.31 16.50
CA ARG A 105 -11.17 4.48 17.42
C ARG A 105 -11.60 3.19 16.70
N PRO A 106 -10.99 2.02 16.99
CA PRO A 106 -11.27 0.79 16.27
C PRO A 106 -12.72 0.32 16.39
N SER A 107 -13.37 0.70 17.49
CA SER A 107 -14.73 0.31 17.81
C SER A 107 -15.78 0.84 16.84
N ALA A 108 -15.51 1.76 15.91
CA ALA A 108 -16.48 2.12 14.87
C ALA A 108 -15.82 2.36 13.50
N SER A 109 -14.89 1.47 13.13
CA SER A 109 -14.37 1.41 11.77
C SER A 109 -15.14 0.35 10.97
N CYS A 110 -15.51 0.69 9.73
CA CYS A 110 -16.07 -0.27 8.77
C CYS A 110 -15.04 -1.28 8.23
N GLY A 111 -13.83 -1.28 8.78
CA GLY A 111 -12.73 -2.11 8.34
C GLY A 111 -12.12 -1.65 7.00
N PRO A 112 -11.02 -2.28 6.59
CA PRO A 112 -10.17 -1.77 5.52
C PRO A 112 -10.75 -1.90 4.10
N ALA A 113 -11.81 -2.70 3.90
CA ALA A 113 -12.53 -2.80 2.62
C ALA A 113 -13.92 -2.15 2.65
N ALA A 114 -14.38 -1.65 3.81
CA ALA A 114 -15.72 -1.09 4.01
C ALA A 114 -16.89 -1.96 3.46
N SER A 115 -16.71 -3.28 3.35
CA SER A 115 -17.75 -4.18 2.88
C SER A 115 -18.93 -4.18 3.85
N GLY A 116 -20.11 -3.78 3.37
CA GLY A 116 -21.31 -3.65 4.20
C GLY A 116 -21.21 -2.53 5.23
N CYS A 117 -20.36 -1.51 5.01
CA CYS A 117 -20.21 -0.38 5.92
C CYS A 117 -21.54 0.34 6.17
N LEU A 118 -22.31 0.58 5.11
CA LEU A 118 -23.59 1.28 5.22
C LEU A 118 -24.61 0.50 6.07
N ALA A 119 -24.65 -0.82 5.94
CA ALA A 119 -25.49 -1.69 6.75
C ALA A 119 -25.05 -1.70 8.24
N GLN A 120 -23.74 -1.75 8.50
CA GLN A 120 -23.20 -1.67 9.86
C GLN A 120 -23.56 -0.34 10.54
N VAL A 121 -23.44 0.77 9.82
CA VAL A 121 -23.79 2.09 10.33
C VAL A 121 -25.29 2.21 10.62
N ARG A 122 -26.15 1.67 9.76
CA ARG A 122 -27.60 1.64 10.02
C ARG A 122 -28.00 0.82 11.23
N ALA A 123 -27.28 -0.27 11.49
CA ALA A 123 -27.57 -1.14 12.63
C ALA A 123 -27.29 -0.44 13.97
N ASP A 124 -26.34 0.48 14.02
CA ASP A 124 -25.98 1.23 15.23
C ASP A 124 -25.42 2.63 14.91
N PRO A 125 -26.25 3.60 14.48
CA PRO A 125 -25.76 4.92 14.07
C PRO A 125 -25.11 5.70 15.22
N GLN A 126 -25.60 5.49 16.44
CA GLN A 126 -25.13 6.20 17.63
C GLN A 126 -23.68 5.82 17.95
N ARG A 127 -23.31 4.55 17.87
CA ARG A 127 -21.92 4.11 18.05
C ARG A 127 -20.95 4.79 17.09
N PHE A 128 -21.33 4.96 15.82
CA PHE A 128 -20.50 5.68 14.85
C PHE A 128 -20.45 7.18 15.14
N ALA A 129 -21.57 7.78 15.54
CA ALA A 129 -21.60 9.20 15.93
C ALA A 129 -20.69 9.49 17.13
N GLU A 130 -20.73 8.65 18.17
CA GLU A 130 -19.86 8.75 19.35
C GLU A 130 -18.39 8.53 19.01
N ALA A 131 -18.09 7.60 18.12
CA ALA A 131 -16.72 7.33 17.69
C ALA A 131 -16.10 8.47 16.87
N HIS A 132 -16.91 9.16 16.05
CA HIS A 132 -16.45 10.30 15.24
C HIS A 132 -16.64 11.66 15.93
N ALA A 133 -17.15 11.70 17.16
CA ALA A 133 -17.29 12.94 17.92
C ALA A 133 -15.92 13.61 18.14
N GLY A 134 -15.78 14.84 17.65
CA GLY A 134 -14.54 15.62 17.71
C GLY A 134 -13.62 15.44 16.50
N HIS A 135 -13.99 14.62 15.50
CA HIS A 135 -13.16 14.39 14.30
C HIS A 135 -13.51 15.30 13.11
N GLN A 136 -14.36 16.32 13.28
CA GLN A 136 -14.82 17.16 12.16
C GLN A 136 -13.65 17.84 11.42
N LEU A 137 -12.69 18.38 12.17
CA LEU A 137 -11.49 19.00 11.58
C LEU A 137 -10.57 17.95 10.92
N LEU A 138 -10.52 16.73 11.46
CA LEU A 138 -9.78 15.61 10.84
C LEU A 138 -10.39 15.24 9.49
N HIS A 139 -11.71 15.09 9.40
CA HIS A 139 -12.39 14.75 8.14
C HIS A 139 -12.18 15.83 7.08
N ALA A 140 -12.26 17.11 7.46
CA ALA A 140 -11.95 18.21 6.54
C ALA A 140 -10.50 18.16 6.03
N ARG A 141 -9.53 17.80 6.87
CA ARG A 141 -8.13 17.60 6.44
C ARG A 141 -7.95 16.39 5.53
N LEU A 142 -8.69 15.31 5.76
CA LEU A 142 -8.67 14.14 4.88
C LEU A 142 -9.21 14.47 3.49
N ASP A 143 -10.26 15.28 3.41
CA ASP A 143 -10.79 15.80 2.15
C ASP A 143 -9.75 16.67 1.42
N GLN A 144 -9.08 17.59 2.14
CA GLN A 144 -8.03 18.46 1.57
C GLN A 144 -6.81 17.69 1.05
N LEU A 145 -6.46 16.54 1.66
CA LEU A 145 -5.34 15.72 1.19
C LEU A 145 -5.55 15.21 -0.25
N ALA A 146 -6.79 15.11 -0.73
CA ALA A 146 -7.10 14.69 -2.11
C ALA A 146 -6.59 15.69 -3.17
N GLU A 147 -6.26 16.91 -2.76
CA GLU A 147 -5.71 17.95 -3.62
C GLU A 147 -4.17 17.92 -3.73
N ALA A 148 -3.47 17.13 -2.92
CA ALA A 148 -2.01 16.98 -3.01
C ALA A 148 -1.63 16.00 -4.13
N ASP A 149 -0.53 16.24 -4.84
CA ASP A 149 -0.13 15.43 -6.01
C ASP A 149 0.70 14.20 -5.62
N HIS A 150 1.45 14.29 -4.52
CA HIS A 150 2.27 13.20 -4.00
C HIS A 150 2.50 13.33 -2.49
N PHE A 151 3.11 12.30 -1.88
CA PHE A 151 3.34 12.18 -0.44
C PHE A 151 4.76 11.67 -0.18
N VAL A 152 5.75 12.39 -0.71
CA VAL A 152 7.16 11.97 -0.59
C VAL A 152 7.64 12.36 0.80
N SER A 153 8.05 11.35 1.55
CA SER A 153 8.67 11.48 2.86
C SER A 153 10.06 12.12 2.75
N PRO A 154 10.35 13.18 3.53
CA PRO A 154 11.69 13.76 3.59
C PRO A 154 12.68 12.96 4.45
N PHE A 155 12.20 12.00 5.25
CA PHE A 155 13.03 11.23 6.15
C PHE A 155 13.90 10.24 5.38
N GLN A 156 15.22 10.41 5.49
CA GLN A 156 16.18 9.48 4.87
C GLN A 156 16.30 8.21 5.73
N PRO A 157 16.22 7.01 5.14
CA PRO A 157 16.41 5.76 5.88
C PRO A 157 17.80 5.68 6.53
N LYS A 158 17.87 5.15 7.76
CA LYS A 158 19.13 4.88 8.49
C LYS A 158 18.93 3.87 9.61
N GLY A 159 20.05 3.33 10.12
CA GLY A 159 20.09 2.40 11.24
C GLY A 159 19.98 0.92 10.83
N GLU A 160 20.09 0.03 11.81
CA GLU A 160 20.06 -1.43 11.65
C GLU A 160 18.66 -1.98 11.36
N GLY A 161 17.62 -1.20 11.67
CA GLY A 161 16.23 -1.54 11.34
C GLY A 161 15.78 -0.88 10.03
N ILE A 162 14.83 -1.50 9.33
CA ILE A 162 14.01 -0.87 8.28
C ILE A 162 13.11 0.19 8.97
N GLN A 163 13.72 1.24 9.50
CA GLN A 163 13.07 2.25 10.33
C GLN A 163 13.07 3.57 9.58
N VAL A 164 11.88 3.98 9.18
CA VAL A 164 11.59 5.33 8.72
C VAL A 164 10.42 5.85 9.54
N PRO A 165 10.44 7.11 9.99
CA PRO A 165 9.28 7.68 10.68
C PRO A 165 8.05 7.65 9.76
N LEU A 166 6.96 7.04 10.24
CA LEU A 166 5.72 6.89 9.48
C LEU A 166 4.60 7.77 10.06
N PRO A 167 3.79 8.42 9.21
CA PRO A 167 2.56 9.07 9.62
C PRO A 167 1.60 8.11 10.34
N THR A 168 0.64 8.67 11.08
CA THR A 168 -0.43 7.90 11.72
C THR A 168 -1.48 7.42 10.70
N TYR A 169 -1.11 6.43 9.87
CA TYR A 169 -1.97 5.90 8.80
C TYR A 169 -3.33 5.38 9.27
N GLY A 170 -3.47 4.99 10.54
CA GLY A 170 -4.75 4.60 11.12
C GLY A 170 -5.84 5.67 10.98
N LEU A 171 -5.47 6.96 11.03
CA LEU A 171 -6.41 8.08 10.89
C LEU A 171 -6.86 8.29 9.44
N VAL A 172 -6.10 7.81 8.45
CA VAL A 172 -6.39 8.03 7.03
C VAL A 172 -7.72 7.37 6.62
N MET A 173 -8.06 6.25 7.25
CA MET A 173 -9.29 5.51 6.96
C MET A 173 -10.53 6.05 7.70
N ASP A 174 -10.34 6.93 8.69
CA ASP A 174 -11.40 7.35 9.64
C ASP A 174 -12.62 7.96 8.93
N ALA A 175 -12.39 8.80 7.91
CA ALA A 175 -13.47 9.49 7.21
C ALA A 175 -14.43 8.54 6.46
N THR A 176 -14.05 7.30 6.15
CA THR A 176 -14.91 6.37 5.40
C THR A 176 -16.20 6.06 6.16
N SER A 177 -16.07 5.73 7.45
CA SER A 177 -17.22 5.42 8.31
C SER A 177 -18.04 6.67 8.64
N ALA A 178 -17.40 7.83 8.77
CA ALA A 178 -18.08 9.10 8.97
C ALA A 178 -18.95 9.49 7.75
N ARG A 179 -18.49 9.22 6.53
CA ARG A 179 -19.27 9.46 5.30
C ARG A 179 -20.48 8.53 5.19
N ALA A 180 -20.32 7.27 5.59
CA ALA A 180 -21.45 6.35 5.68
C ALA A 180 -22.49 6.82 6.71
N LEU A 181 -22.04 7.34 7.87
CA LEU A 181 -22.91 7.95 8.87
C LEU A 181 -23.63 9.19 8.34
N ALA A 182 -22.91 10.09 7.67
CA ALA A 182 -23.49 11.28 7.04
C ALA A 182 -24.62 10.90 6.07
N TYR A 183 -24.40 9.89 5.23
CA TYR A 183 -25.42 9.36 4.33
C TYR A 183 -26.65 8.82 5.08
N VAL A 184 -26.45 8.01 6.12
CA VAL A 184 -27.55 7.47 6.94
C VAL A 184 -28.33 8.58 7.66
N GLN A 185 -27.67 9.69 8.00
CA GLN A 185 -28.27 10.88 8.60
C GLN A 185 -28.93 11.83 7.59
N GLY A 186 -28.86 11.52 6.29
CA GLY A 186 -29.52 12.28 5.22
C GLY A 186 -28.63 13.28 4.48
N ASP A 187 -27.35 13.41 4.82
CA ASP A 187 -26.39 14.20 4.04
C ASP A 187 -25.84 13.37 2.87
N VAL A 188 -26.70 13.17 1.87
CA VAL A 188 -26.39 12.36 0.68
C VAL A 188 -25.27 13.01 -0.13
N ASP A 189 -25.38 14.30 -0.44
CA ASP A 189 -24.42 15.01 -1.29
C ASP A 189 -23.04 15.09 -0.62
N GLY A 190 -23.00 15.40 0.68
CA GLY A 190 -21.76 15.43 1.45
C GLY A 190 -21.07 14.07 1.53
N ALA A 191 -21.83 13.00 1.72
CA ALA A 191 -21.31 11.64 1.76
C ALA A 191 -20.76 11.17 0.40
N LEU A 192 -21.46 11.46 -0.70
CA LEU A 192 -21.00 11.17 -2.06
C LEU A 192 -19.71 11.95 -2.39
N ARG A 193 -19.72 13.28 -2.14
CA ARG A 193 -18.57 14.15 -2.38
C ARG A 193 -17.35 13.68 -1.59
N GLY A 194 -17.52 13.47 -0.29
CA GLY A 194 -16.45 12.99 0.59
C GLY A 194 -15.89 11.66 0.11
N SER A 195 -16.75 10.70 -0.25
CA SER A 195 -16.29 9.37 -0.69
C SER A 195 -15.49 9.46 -1.99
N CYS A 196 -15.88 10.32 -2.92
CA CYS A 196 -15.11 10.60 -4.14
C CYS A 196 -13.75 11.26 -3.84
N LEU A 197 -13.67 12.18 -2.87
CA LEU A 197 -12.40 12.75 -2.40
C LEU A 197 -11.49 11.70 -1.74
N GLY A 198 -12.05 10.81 -0.90
CA GLY A 198 -11.29 9.70 -0.32
C GLY A 198 -10.75 8.73 -1.35
N LEU A 199 -11.53 8.46 -2.39
CA LEU A 199 -11.10 7.65 -3.51
C LEU A 199 -9.95 8.35 -4.27
N GLN A 200 -10.08 9.64 -4.56
CA GLN A 200 -9.02 10.43 -5.21
C GLN A 200 -7.73 10.45 -4.39
N LEU A 201 -7.82 10.64 -3.06
CA LEU A 201 -6.67 10.52 -2.17
C LEU A 201 -6.01 9.14 -2.30
N GLY A 202 -6.80 8.06 -2.26
CA GLY A 202 -6.30 6.71 -2.43
C GLY A 202 -5.52 6.52 -3.74
N ARG A 203 -6.09 6.99 -4.86
CA ARG A 203 -5.46 6.92 -6.20
C ARG A 203 -4.12 7.65 -6.26
N ARG A 204 -4.01 8.82 -5.61
CA ARG A 204 -2.76 9.59 -5.58
C ARG A 204 -1.75 9.00 -4.61
N LEU A 205 -2.19 8.41 -3.51
CA LEU A 205 -1.31 7.80 -2.51
C LEU A 205 -0.62 6.53 -3.04
N VAL A 206 -1.30 5.74 -3.90
CA VAL A 206 -0.75 4.51 -4.48
C VAL A 206 0.64 4.71 -5.12
N PRO A 207 0.80 5.57 -6.13
CA PRO A 207 2.10 5.86 -6.73
C PRO A 207 2.83 7.02 -6.02
N GLY A 208 2.11 7.84 -5.25
CA GLY A 208 2.56 9.12 -4.69
C GLY A 208 3.44 9.02 -3.46
N GLY A 209 3.38 7.91 -2.73
CA GLY A 209 4.13 7.69 -1.49
C GLY A 209 5.60 7.30 -1.70
N SER A 210 6.38 7.40 -0.62
CA SER A 210 7.79 6.99 -0.60
C SER A 210 7.98 5.48 -0.40
N TYR A 211 7.11 4.81 0.36
CA TYR A 211 7.29 3.42 0.78
C TYR A 211 6.07 2.56 0.41
N LEU A 212 6.19 1.24 0.61
CA LEU A 212 5.10 0.32 0.27
C LEU A 212 3.86 0.55 1.14
N VAL A 213 4.04 0.95 2.39
CA VAL A 213 2.91 1.16 3.32
C VAL A 213 1.92 2.19 2.78
N GLU A 214 2.38 3.31 2.23
CA GLU A 214 1.54 4.31 1.58
C GLU A 214 0.75 3.70 0.43
N SER A 215 1.40 2.91 -0.44
CA SER A 215 0.72 2.30 -1.58
C SER A 215 -0.40 1.36 -1.14
N ILE A 216 -0.18 0.62 -0.05
CA ILE A 216 -1.16 -0.31 0.50
C ILE A 216 -2.33 0.41 1.19
N VAL A 217 -2.04 1.50 1.91
CA VAL A 217 -3.08 2.38 2.47
C VAL A 217 -3.90 3.01 1.35
N GLY A 218 -3.24 3.50 0.30
CA GLY A 218 -3.90 4.09 -0.87
C GLY A 218 -4.82 3.11 -1.59
N ALA A 219 -4.36 1.88 -1.83
CA ALA A 219 -5.18 0.82 -2.40
C ALA A 219 -6.40 0.48 -1.52
N SER A 220 -6.23 0.51 -0.20
CA SER A 220 -7.32 0.28 0.77
C SER A 220 -8.34 1.41 0.74
N LEU A 221 -7.90 2.67 0.66
CA LEU A 221 -8.78 3.83 0.50
C LEU A 221 -9.62 3.74 -0.77
N VAL A 222 -9.02 3.38 -1.91
CA VAL A 222 -9.75 3.20 -3.17
C VAL A 222 -10.82 2.14 -3.01
N GLN A 223 -10.47 0.95 -2.48
CA GLN A 223 -11.44 -0.13 -2.31
C GLN A 223 -12.58 0.25 -1.36
N ALA A 224 -12.25 0.84 -0.20
CA ALA A 224 -13.23 1.19 0.81
C ALA A 224 -14.21 2.28 0.34
N ASN A 225 -13.71 3.33 -0.30
CA ASN A 225 -14.57 4.41 -0.80
C ASN A 225 -15.34 3.99 -2.06
N ALA A 226 -14.77 3.13 -2.92
CA ALA A 226 -15.50 2.58 -4.05
C ALA A 226 -16.65 1.66 -3.61
N GLN A 227 -16.42 0.83 -2.59
CA GLN A 227 -17.47 0.00 -1.99
C GLN A 227 -18.58 0.86 -1.37
N LEU A 228 -18.21 1.88 -0.59
CA LEU A 228 -19.19 2.78 0.04
C LEU A 228 -20.01 3.54 -1.02
N LEU A 229 -19.36 4.04 -2.08
CA LEU A 229 -20.06 4.66 -3.21
C LEU A 229 -21.02 3.68 -3.88
N ALA A 230 -20.60 2.44 -4.11
CA ALA A 230 -21.46 1.42 -4.70
C ALA A 230 -22.69 1.13 -3.84
N ASP A 231 -22.52 1.04 -2.51
CA ASP A 231 -23.59 0.81 -1.55
C ASP A 231 -24.59 1.99 -1.49
N MET A 232 -24.10 3.23 -1.54
CA MET A 232 -24.96 4.42 -1.59
C MET A 232 -25.71 4.52 -2.93
N LEU A 233 -25.02 4.27 -4.05
CA LEU A 233 -25.58 4.41 -5.39
C LEU A 233 -26.80 3.53 -5.62
N VAL A 234 -26.82 2.29 -5.12
CA VAL A 234 -27.96 1.37 -5.33
C VAL A 234 -29.25 1.81 -4.65
N GLU A 235 -29.18 2.76 -3.71
CA GLU A 235 -30.34 3.29 -3.01
C GLU A 235 -30.88 4.58 -3.63
N LEU A 236 -30.10 5.19 -4.51
CA LEU A 236 -30.47 6.40 -5.24
C LEU A 236 -31.10 6.03 -6.59
N PRO A 237 -31.79 6.96 -7.26
CA PRO A 237 -32.16 6.80 -8.67
C PRO A 237 -30.94 6.48 -9.56
N ALA A 238 -31.17 5.77 -10.67
CA ALA A 238 -30.10 5.38 -11.59
C ALA A 238 -29.39 6.58 -12.26
N ASP A 239 -30.14 7.66 -12.44
CA ASP A 239 -29.75 8.92 -13.06
C ASP A 239 -29.37 10.01 -12.05
N HIS A 240 -29.24 9.67 -10.75
CA HIS A 240 -28.88 10.62 -9.71
C HIS A 240 -27.58 11.38 -10.09
N PRO A 241 -27.59 12.73 -10.06
CA PRO A 241 -26.43 13.53 -10.40
C PRO A 241 -25.34 13.32 -9.35
N LEU A 242 -24.09 13.14 -9.77
CA LEU A 242 -22.97 13.04 -8.82
C LEU A 242 -22.25 14.38 -8.67
N PRO A 243 -21.67 14.64 -7.48
CA PRO A 243 -20.77 15.75 -7.27
C PRO A 243 -19.62 15.79 -8.29
N ALA A 244 -19.14 17.00 -8.61
CA ALA A 244 -18.11 17.21 -9.64
C ALA A 244 -16.82 16.44 -9.34
N GLU A 245 -16.48 16.28 -8.06
CA GLU A 245 -15.34 15.52 -7.56
C GLU A 245 -15.36 14.06 -8.03
N CYS A 246 -16.55 13.48 -8.22
CA CYS A 246 -16.70 12.10 -8.67
C CYS A 246 -16.33 11.90 -10.14
N ALA A 247 -16.37 12.96 -10.97
CA ALA A 247 -16.15 12.86 -12.41
C ALA A 247 -14.76 12.30 -12.75
N LEU A 248 -13.73 12.79 -12.05
CA LEU A 248 -12.37 12.27 -12.16
C LEU A 248 -12.18 11.03 -11.29
N ALA A 249 -12.67 11.06 -10.04
CA ALA A 249 -12.42 10.01 -9.05
C ALA A 249 -12.88 8.63 -9.54
N MET A 250 -14.05 8.53 -10.16
CA MET A 250 -14.62 7.25 -10.62
C MET A 250 -14.08 6.74 -11.97
N GLN A 251 -13.17 7.46 -12.62
CA GLN A 251 -12.52 6.95 -13.83
C GLN A 251 -11.67 5.72 -13.52
N PRO A 252 -11.53 4.77 -14.47
CA PRO A 252 -10.58 3.67 -14.34
C PRO A 252 -9.17 4.19 -14.02
N MET A 253 -8.46 3.48 -13.13
CA MET A 253 -7.08 3.84 -12.79
C MET A 253 -6.17 3.61 -14.00
N ARG A 254 -5.35 4.61 -14.30
CA ARG A 254 -4.30 4.51 -15.31
C ARG A 254 -3.15 3.60 -14.81
N THR A 255 -2.31 3.17 -15.74
CA THR A 255 -1.17 2.29 -15.43
C THR A 255 -0.18 2.93 -14.45
N ASP A 256 0.07 4.23 -14.57
CA ASP A 256 0.93 4.99 -13.66
C ASP A 256 0.33 5.12 -12.26
N GLU A 257 -0.99 5.22 -12.15
CA GLU A 257 -1.71 5.25 -10.86
C GLU A 257 -1.69 3.92 -10.11
N GLN A 258 -1.39 2.81 -10.78
CA GLN A 258 -1.29 1.47 -10.18
C GLN A 258 0.15 1.08 -9.83
N SER A 259 1.13 1.87 -10.29
CA SER A 259 2.55 1.52 -10.24
C SER A 259 3.08 1.48 -8.80
N LEU A 260 3.86 0.45 -8.52
CA LEU A 260 4.60 0.27 -7.25
C LEU A 260 6.07 0.66 -7.36
N CYS A 261 6.52 1.19 -8.50
CA CYS A 261 7.95 1.47 -8.69
C CYS A 261 8.50 2.40 -7.61
N ARG A 262 7.87 3.57 -7.36
CA ARG A 262 8.34 4.52 -6.35
C ARG A 262 8.40 3.91 -4.94
N ALA A 263 7.37 3.15 -4.57
CA ALA A 263 7.35 2.40 -3.32
C ALA A 263 8.52 1.43 -3.22
N MET A 264 8.79 0.63 -4.25
CA MET A 264 9.94 -0.30 -4.26
C MET A 264 11.29 0.43 -4.25
N GLN A 265 11.39 1.63 -4.83
CA GLN A 265 12.58 2.47 -4.67
C GLN A 265 12.79 2.86 -3.20
N GLY A 266 11.71 3.11 -2.45
CA GLY A 266 11.76 3.35 -1.01
C GLY A 266 12.20 2.13 -0.22
N GLU A 267 11.59 0.97 -0.47
CA GLU A 267 11.97 -0.31 0.13
C GLU A 267 13.44 -0.66 -0.12
N TYR A 268 13.92 -0.37 -1.34
CA TYR A 268 15.32 -0.52 -1.71
C TYR A 268 16.24 0.40 -0.90
N ALA A 269 15.90 1.67 -0.78
CA ALA A 269 16.68 2.63 0.00
C ALA A 269 16.73 2.27 1.50
N MET A 270 15.63 1.75 2.06
CA MET A 270 15.64 1.24 3.45
C MET A 270 16.55 0.03 3.59
N SER A 271 16.47 -0.92 2.66
CA SER A 271 17.37 -2.08 2.63
C SER A 271 18.83 -1.66 2.50
N GLN A 272 19.11 -0.64 1.67
CA GLN A 272 20.46 -0.09 1.48
C GLN A 272 21.03 0.46 2.78
N ALA A 273 20.26 1.28 3.49
CA ALA A 273 20.68 1.86 4.76
C ALA A 273 20.95 0.78 5.85
N ALA A 274 20.08 -0.23 5.93
CA ALA A 274 20.25 -1.34 6.88
C ALA A 274 21.52 -2.16 6.56
N ILE A 275 21.71 -2.54 5.28
CA ILE A 275 22.89 -3.31 4.83
C ILE A 275 24.18 -2.51 5.05
N GLU A 276 24.17 -1.21 4.79
CA GLU A 276 25.34 -0.35 5.03
C GLU A 276 25.72 -0.27 6.50
N THR A 277 24.74 -0.24 7.38
CA THR A 277 24.97 -0.22 8.83
C THR A 277 25.53 -1.57 9.30
N SER A 278 24.87 -2.67 8.96
CA SER A 278 25.32 -4.02 9.35
C SER A 278 26.67 -4.40 8.76
N ALA A 279 27.02 -3.91 7.57
CA ALA A 279 28.33 -4.17 6.96
C ALA A 279 29.50 -3.49 7.71
N ARG A 280 29.23 -2.44 8.49
CA ARG A 280 30.23 -1.71 9.29
C ARG A 280 30.47 -2.33 10.66
N GLU A 281 29.61 -3.23 11.12
CA GLU A 281 29.78 -3.94 12.39
C GLU A 281 30.99 -4.90 12.36
N PHE A 282 31.56 -5.16 13.54
CA PHE A 282 32.75 -6.00 13.67
C PHE A 282 32.49 -7.42 13.14
N GLY A 283 33.29 -7.87 12.17
CA GLY A 283 33.14 -9.16 11.52
C GLY A 283 32.07 -9.21 10.41
N GLY A 284 31.27 -8.16 10.23
CA GLY A 284 30.22 -8.10 9.21
C GLY A 284 30.74 -8.31 7.78
N VAL A 285 31.87 -7.68 7.45
CA VAL A 285 32.50 -7.77 6.12
C VAL A 285 32.84 -9.21 5.68
N LEU A 286 33.06 -10.12 6.64
CA LEU A 286 33.41 -11.53 6.36
C LEU A 286 32.20 -12.37 5.93
N VAL A 287 31.00 -12.00 6.37
CA VAL A 287 29.76 -12.77 6.18
C VAL A 287 28.69 -12.04 5.38
N LEU A 288 28.90 -10.74 5.12
CA LEU A 288 28.01 -9.85 4.39
C LEU A 288 28.79 -9.13 3.27
N ASP A 289 28.53 -9.52 2.02
CA ASP A 289 28.95 -8.77 0.86
C ASP A 289 27.92 -7.72 0.48
N ARG A 290 28.22 -6.44 0.73
CA ARG A 290 27.31 -5.32 0.46
C ARG A 290 26.84 -5.33 -0.99
N SER A 291 27.74 -5.40 -1.97
CA SER A 291 27.38 -5.32 -3.39
C SER A 291 26.49 -6.48 -3.83
N SER A 292 26.87 -7.72 -3.50
CA SER A 292 26.07 -8.90 -3.84
C SER A 292 24.70 -8.89 -3.15
N THR A 293 24.65 -8.47 -1.88
CA THR A 293 23.40 -8.37 -1.12
C THR A 293 22.46 -7.32 -1.70
N LEU A 294 22.97 -6.12 -2.01
CA LEU A 294 22.18 -5.05 -2.62
C LEU A 294 21.64 -5.47 -3.99
N ALA A 295 22.45 -6.13 -4.82
CA ALA A 295 22.00 -6.64 -6.10
C ALA A 295 20.94 -7.75 -5.94
N ARG A 296 21.06 -8.60 -4.92
CA ARG A 296 20.04 -9.61 -4.58
C ARG A 296 18.72 -8.96 -4.16
N VAL A 297 18.74 -7.96 -3.27
CA VAL A 297 17.54 -7.19 -2.92
C VAL A 297 16.92 -6.57 -4.17
N ALA A 298 17.73 -5.94 -5.02
CA ALA A 298 17.25 -5.34 -6.26
C ALA A 298 16.60 -6.37 -7.19
N GLY A 299 17.15 -7.59 -7.27
CA GLY A 299 16.52 -8.69 -8.01
C GLY A 299 15.13 -9.08 -7.49
N ASN A 300 14.87 -8.91 -6.18
CA ASN A 300 13.61 -9.30 -5.55
C ASN A 300 12.48 -8.30 -5.80
N ILE A 301 12.81 -7.00 -5.83
CA ILE A 301 11.80 -5.91 -5.87
C ILE A 301 11.88 -5.04 -7.12
N GLY A 302 12.96 -5.12 -7.88
CA GLY A 302 13.19 -4.28 -9.06
C GLY A 302 12.32 -4.64 -10.27
N TRP A 303 11.51 -5.69 -10.19
CA TRP A 303 10.47 -6.00 -11.18
C TRP A 303 9.43 -4.86 -11.27
N ALA A 304 9.15 -4.16 -10.16
CA ALA A 304 8.10 -3.13 -10.11
C ALA A 304 8.40 -1.89 -10.97
N CYS A 305 9.68 -1.66 -11.30
CA CYS A 305 10.13 -0.57 -12.15
C CYS A 305 10.39 -0.99 -13.60
N GLY A 306 10.14 -2.26 -13.96
CA GLY A 306 10.39 -2.77 -15.31
C GLY A 306 9.19 -2.65 -16.25
N ALA A 307 9.45 -2.61 -17.56
CA ALA A 307 8.41 -2.56 -18.60
C ALA A 307 7.42 -3.74 -18.52
N ALA A 308 7.86 -4.92 -18.06
CA ALA A 308 6.98 -6.07 -17.86
C ALA A 308 5.89 -5.81 -16.80
N ALA A 309 6.20 -5.04 -15.74
CA ALA A 309 5.20 -4.65 -14.76
C ALA A 309 4.21 -3.65 -15.37
N THR A 310 4.68 -2.66 -16.13
CA THR A 310 3.83 -1.71 -16.87
C THR A 310 2.86 -2.42 -17.80
N ALA A 311 3.35 -3.35 -18.62
CA ALA A 311 2.52 -4.14 -19.55
C ALA A 311 1.52 -5.05 -18.80
N ALA A 312 1.93 -5.62 -17.66
CA ALA A 312 1.03 -6.42 -16.84
C ALA A 312 -0.10 -5.57 -16.24
N LEU A 313 0.19 -4.37 -15.74
CA LEU A 313 -0.80 -3.44 -15.19
C LEU A 313 -1.80 -2.97 -16.27
N GLU A 314 -1.30 -2.59 -17.45
CA GLU A 314 -2.14 -2.17 -18.59
C GLU A 314 -3.09 -3.29 -19.03
N ALA A 315 -2.60 -4.51 -19.14
CA ALA A 315 -3.40 -5.68 -19.53
C ALA A 315 -4.16 -6.32 -18.35
N ASP A 316 -4.16 -5.71 -17.17
CA ASP A 316 -4.75 -6.25 -15.94
C ASP A 316 -4.26 -7.66 -15.54
N ARG A 317 -3.08 -8.08 -16.00
CA ARG A 317 -2.46 -9.40 -15.76
C ARG A 317 -1.72 -9.42 -14.41
N PRO A 318 -1.52 -10.59 -13.78
CA PRO A 318 -0.74 -10.65 -12.55
C PRO A 318 0.65 -10.01 -12.74
N LEU A 319 1.07 -9.21 -11.76
CA LEU A 319 2.41 -8.62 -11.77
C LEU A 319 3.49 -9.72 -11.80
N PRO A 320 4.60 -9.51 -12.54
CA PRO A 320 5.66 -10.49 -12.70
C PRO A 320 6.59 -10.52 -11.49
N VAL A 321 6.02 -10.79 -10.31
CA VAL A 321 6.77 -10.85 -9.06
C VAL A 321 7.79 -11.98 -9.17
N SER A 322 9.07 -11.65 -8.93
CA SER A 322 10.16 -12.62 -9.04
C SER A 322 10.13 -13.59 -7.87
N ALA A 323 10.41 -14.87 -8.15
CA ALA A 323 10.63 -15.86 -7.11
C ALA A 323 11.90 -15.49 -6.31
N PRO A 324 11.97 -15.85 -5.01
CA PRO A 324 13.16 -15.63 -4.21
C PRO A 324 14.40 -16.27 -4.89
N PRO A 325 15.55 -15.57 -4.89
CA PRO A 325 16.75 -16.05 -5.56
C PRO A 325 17.24 -17.31 -4.88
N GLN A 326 17.56 -18.35 -5.66
CA GLN A 326 18.20 -19.54 -5.12
C GLN A 326 19.58 -19.20 -4.53
N ARG A 327 19.99 -19.99 -3.53
CA ARG A 327 21.35 -19.90 -2.98
C ARG A 327 22.34 -20.36 -4.04
N ASP A 328 23.31 -19.51 -4.35
CA ASP A 328 24.38 -19.76 -5.31
C ASP A 328 25.73 -19.84 -4.60
N PHE A 329 26.80 -20.13 -5.33
CA PHE A 329 28.15 -20.21 -4.77
C PHE A 329 28.60 -18.89 -4.12
N GLY A 330 28.09 -17.74 -4.59
CA GLY A 330 28.32 -16.43 -3.98
C GLY A 330 27.83 -16.32 -2.53
N CYS A 331 26.92 -17.20 -2.08
CA CYS A 331 26.45 -17.20 -0.69
C CYS A 331 27.50 -17.68 0.32
N LEU A 332 28.55 -18.39 -0.06
CA LEU A 332 29.55 -18.87 0.92
C LEU A 332 30.32 -17.71 1.59
N SER A 333 30.56 -16.63 0.84
CA SER A 333 31.17 -15.39 1.35
C SER A 333 30.15 -14.32 1.75
N ASN A 334 28.86 -14.61 1.58
CA ASN A 334 27.74 -13.70 1.79
C ASN A 334 26.55 -14.40 2.49
N ILE A 335 26.83 -15.23 3.50
CA ILE A 335 25.80 -16.05 4.17
C ILE A 335 24.71 -15.16 4.78
N MET A 336 25.11 -14.08 5.47
CA MET A 336 24.15 -13.16 6.08
C MET A 336 23.32 -12.44 5.03
N GLY A 337 23.95 -11.98 3.94
CA GLY A 337 23.24 -11.34 2.84
C GLY A 337 22.21 -12.25 2.20
N CYS A 338 22.56 -13.51 1.91
CA CYS A 338 21.62 -14.47 1.34
C CYS A 338 20.44 -14.75 2.30
N VAL A 339 20.71 -14.98 3.59
CA VAL A 339 19.66 -15.22 4.59
C VAL A 339 18.72 -14.01 4.73
N LEU A 340 19.27 -12.79 4.82
CA LEU A 340 18.48 -11.56 4.93
C LEU A 340 17.55 -11.38 3.72
N THR A 341 18.05 -11.64 2.51
CA THR A 341 17.25 -11.52 1.28
C THR A 341 16.20 -12.62 1.13
N ASP A 342 16.43 -13.81 1.70
CA ASP A 342 15.49 -14.93 1.66
C ASP A 342 14.28 -14.68 2.60
N ILE A 343 14.50 -14.04 3.76
CA ILE A 343 13.46 -13.79 4.78
C ILE A 343 12.49 -12.67 4.36
N ALA A 344 13.00 -11.59 3.74
CA ALA A 344 12.18 -10.43 3.40
C ALA A 344 11.36 -10.62 2.11
N ALA A 345 11.83 -11.45 1.16
CA ALA A 345 11.22 -11.63 -0.16
C ALA A 345 9.75 -12.13 -0.18
N PRO A 346 9.30 -13.07 0.68
CA PRO A 346 7.96 -13.66 0.58
C PRO A 346 6.79 -12.73 0.89
N ALA A 347 7.02 -11.58 1.53
CA ALA A 347 5.93 -10.66 1.92
C ALA A 347 5.43 -9.78 0.76
N TYR A 348 6.32 -9.38 -0.15
CA TYR A 348 6.01 -8.46 -1.25
C TYR A 348 4.97 -8.97 -2.27
N PRO A 349 4.94 -10.27 -2.66
CA PRO A 349 3.90 -10.80 -3.55
C PRO A 349 2.46 -10.63 -3.01
N ALA A 350 2.26 -10.70 -1.70
CA ALA A 350 0.93 -10.54 -1.10
C ALA A 350 0.43 -9.08 -1.16
N TYR A 351 1.36 -8.12 -1.20
CA TYR A 351 1.07 -6.69 -1.26
C TYR A 351 0.90 -6.18 -2.69
N SER A 352 1.64 -6.74 -3.66
CA SER A 352 1.65 -6.24 -5.04
C SER A 352 0.29 -6.31 -5.73
N SER A 353 -0.49 -7.35 -5.45
CA SER A 353 -1.82 -7.55 -6.03
C SER A 353 -2.88 -6.58 -5.52
N ARG A 354 -2.65 -5.87 -4.40
CA ARG A 354 -3.65 -4.97 -3.80
C ARG A 354 -3.94 -3.75 -4.66
N THR A 355 -2.95 -3.20 -5.36
CA THR A 355 -3.16 -2.06 -6.27
C THR A 355 -3.96 -2.47 -7.49
N GLN A 356 -3.75 -3.69 -8.00
CA GLN A 356 -4.53 -4.26 -9.10
C GLN A 356 -5.99 -4.50 -8.69
N ASP A 357 -6.23 -4.91 -7.44
CA ASP A 357 -7.58 -5.07 -6.91
C ASP A 357 -8.28 -3.72 -6.67
N ALA A 358 -7.54 -2.68 -6.27
CA ALA A 358 -8.06 -1.31 -6.22
C ALA A 358 -8.51 -0.81 -7.61
N ALA A 359 -7.69 -1.02 -8.64
CA ALA A 359 -8.06 -0.68 -10.01
C ALA A 359 -9.26 -1.49 -10.54
N ALA A 360 -9.34 -2.78 -10.18
CA ALA A 360 -10.48 -3.62 -10.52
C ALA A 360 -11.77 -3.17 -9.82
N MET A 361 -11.69 -2.78 -8.55
CA MET A 361 -12.84 -2.25 -7.81
C MET A 361 -13.37 -0.96 -8.45
N LEU A 362 -12.50 -0.08 -8.93
CA LEU A 362 -12.90 1.13 -9.64
C LEU A 362 -13.60 0.85 -10.97
N ARG A 363 -13.07 -0.09 -11.77
CA ARG A 363 -13.76 -0.57 -12.98
C ARG A 363 -15.11 -1.18 -12.65
N LEU A 364 -15.19 -1.93 -11.55
CA LEU A 364 -16.42 -2.58 -11.08
C LEU A 364 -17.48 -1.56 -10.64
N LEU A 365 -17.09 -0.51 -9.91
CA LEU A 365 -17.96 0.62 -9.55
C LEU A 365 -18.49 1.35 -10.80
N GLY A 366 -17.62 1.61 -11.78
CA GLY A 366 -18.03 2.22 -13.04
C GLY A 366 -19.00 1.34 -13.84
N ALA A 367 -18.72 0.03 -13.90
CA ALA A 367 -19.60 -0.95 -14.54
C ALA A 367 -20.97 -1.03 -13.85
N GLN A 368 -21.01 -1.07 -12.52
CA GLN A 368 -22.24 -1.06 -11.74
C GLN A 368 -23.08 0.18 -12.03
N ARG A 369 -22.47 1.37 -12.02
CA ARG A 369 -23.19 2.60 -12.35
C ARG A 369 -23.76 2.56 -13.76
N TRP A 370 -22.98 2.11 -14.74
CA TRP A 370 -23.43 2.00 -16.12
C TRP A 370 -24.59 1.00 -16.28
N LEU A 371 -24.50 -0.17 -15.63
CA LEU A 371 -25.55 -1.20 -15.65
C LEU A 371 -26.86 -0.68 -15.08
N ARG A 372 -26.82 0.08 -13.97
CA ARG A 372 -28.02 0.68 -13.37
C ARG A 372 -28.76 1.63 -14.31
N GLN A 373 -28.07 2.20 -15.31
CA GLN A 373 -28.65 3.09 -16.31
C GLN A 373 -29.22 2.35 -17.52
N GLN A 374 -29.10 1.02 -17.58
CA GLN A 374 -29.66 0.21 -18.66
C GLN A 374 -31.10 -0.22 -18.31
N ALA A 375 -31.94 -0.31 -19.34
CA ALA A 375 -33.33 -0.79 -19.20
C ALA A 375 -33.45 -2.33 -19.34
N ASP A 376 -32.42 -2.97 -19.90
CA ASP A 376 -32.40 -4.41 -20.17
C ASP A 376 -32.02 -5.24 -18.92
N ASP A 377 -32.17 -6.55 -19.02
CA ASP A 377 -31.66 -7.48 -18.01
C ASP A 377 -30.15 -7.28 -17.78
N PRO A 378 -29.66 -7.27 -16.52
CA PRO A 378 -28.24 -7.04 -16.23
C PRO A 378 -27.29 -8.01 -16.94
N ALA A 379 -27.69 -9.26 -17.18
CA ALA A 379 -26.83 -10.24 -17.85
C ALA A 379 -26.65 -9.92 -19.34
N ASP A 380 -27.71 -9.45 -20.00
CA ASP A 380 -27.67 -9.01 -21.41
C ASP A 380 -26.92 -7.69 -21.56
N ALA A 381 -27.19 -6.73 -20.67
CA ALA A 381 -26.49 -5.46 -20.62
C ALA A 381 -24.97 -5.65 -20.45
N LEU A 382 -24.54 -6.60 -19.61
CA LEU A 382 -23.12 -6.87 -19.36
C LEU A 382 -22.32 -7.23 -20.62
N GLN A 383 -22.96 -7.84 -21.63
CA GLN A 383 -22.33 -8.14 -22.92
C GLN A 383 -21.93 -6.87 -23.69
N ARG A 384 -22.64 -5.75 -23.43
CA ARG A 384 -22.41 -4.44 -24.03
C ARG A 384 -21.63 -3.49 -23.12
N LEU A 385 -21.03 -3.99 -22.04
CA LEU A 385 -20.25 -3.18 -21.10
C LEU A 385 -19.24 -2.29 -21.83
N PRO A 386 -19.08 -1.00 -21.52
CA PRO A 386 -18.09 -0.14 -22.18
C PRO A 386 -16.66 -0.66 -22.02
N GLU A 387 -15.83 -0.50 -23.04
CA GLU A 387 -14.45 -1.01 -23.08
C GLU A 387 -13.61 -0.59 -21.88
N GLN A 388 -13.74 0.66 -21.44
CA GLN A 388 -13.04 1.23 -20.29
C GLN A 388 -13.29 0.49 -18.95
N PHE A 389 -14.39 -0.26 -18.83
CA PHE A 389 -14.70 -1.05 -17.63
C PHE A 389 -14.40 -2.55 -17.80
N ARG A 390 -14.03 -2.98 -19.01
CA ARG A 390 -13.65 -4.37 -19.27
C ARG A 390 -12.25 -4.66 -18.75
N SER A 391 -11.96 -5.94 -18.58
CA SER A 391 -10.59 -6.45 -18.43
C SER A 391 -10.45 -7.68 -19.31
N PRO A 392 -9.30 -7.86 -19.98
CA PRO A 392 -9.07 -9.01 -20.85
C PRO A 392 -8.91 -10.33 -20.05
N VAL A 393 -8.69 -10.25 -18.74
CA VAL A 393 -8.38 -11.40 -17.88
C VAL A 393 -9.24 -11.52 -16.63
N ARG A 394 -10.02 -10.48 -16.29
CA ARG A 394 -10.95 -10.46 -15.15
C ARG A 394 -12.28 -9.88 -15.60
N ALA A 395 -13.05 -10.67 -16.36
CA ALA A 395 -14.37 -10.27 -16.79
C ALA A 395 -15.32 -10.14 -15.58
N PRO A 396 -16.09 -9.04 -15.47
CA PRO A 396 -17.14 -8.93 -14.49
C PRO A 396 -18.24 -9.96 -14.76
N GLN A 397 -18.82 -10.49 -13.69
CA GLN A 397 -19.91 -11.46 -13.73
C GLN A 397 -20.93 -11.15 -12.63
N LEU A 398 -22.16 -11.64 -12.79
CA LEU A 398 -23.16 -11.57 -11.74
C LEU A 398 -22.87 -12.60 -10.65
N SER A 399 -23.29 -12.31 -9.42
CA SER A 399 -23.37 -13.32 -8.36
C SER A 399 -24.46 -14.36 -8.68
N ALA A 400 -24.41 -15.51 -8.01
CA ALA A 400 -25.35 -16.61 -8.26
C ALA A 400 -26.82 -16.23 -8.04
N ASP A 401 -27.07 -15.29 -7.14
CA ASP A 401 -28.38 -14.72 -6.83
C ASP A 401 -28.72 -13.46 -7.67
N GLY A 402 -27.83 -13.04 -8.57
CA GLY A 402 -27.99 -11.84 -9.41
C GLY A 402 -27.92 -10.51 -8.65
N SER A 403 -27.68 -10.52 -7.34
CA SER A 403 -27.77 -9.31 -6.50
C SER A 403 -26.49 -8.45 -6.52
N ARG A 404 -25.37 -8.99 -7.01
CA ARG A 404 -24.06 -8.32 -7.02
C ARG A 404 -23.37 -8.49 -8.37
N LEU A 405 -22.57 -7.49 -8.72
CA LEU A 405 -21.57 -7.58 -9.79
C LEU A 405 -20.21 -7.86 -9.15
N GLN A 406 -19.45 -8.82 -9.69
CA GLN A 406 -18.22 -9.29 -9.06
C GLN A 406 -17.11 -9.66 -10.06
N VAL A 407 -15.86 -9.57 -9.59
CA VAL A 407 -14.65 -10.02 -10.31
C VAL A 407 -13.73 -10.80 -9.37
N PRO A 408 -12.90 -11.72 -9.88
CA PRO A 408 -11.94 -12.44 -9.04
C PRO A 408 -10.96 -11.50 -8.34
N ARG A 409 -10.80 -11.66 -7.02
CA ARG A 409 -9.77 -10.99 -6.22
C ARG A 409 -8.41 -11.62 -6.52
N ARG A 410 -7.36 -10.79 -6.67
CA ARG A 410 -5.98 -11.28 -6.80
C ARG A 410 -5.28 -11.38 -5.45
N SER A 411 -5.54 -10.44 -4.56
CA SER A 411 -4.92 -10.41 -3.25
C SER A 411 -5.35 -11.59 -2.39
N PRO A 412 -4.41 -12.17 -1.62
CA PRO A 412 -4.74 -13.25 -0.71
C PRO A 412 -5.75 -12.76 0.32
N SER A 413 -6.64 -13.66 0.70
CA SER A 413 -7.64 -13.41 1.72
C SER A 413 -6.98 -13.01 3.05
N ARG A 414 -7.49 -11.95 3.69
CA ARG A 414 -6.97 -11.47 4.99
C ARG A 414 -7.57 -12.21 6.18
N SER A 415 -8.68 -12.90 5.97
CA SER A 415 -9.42 -13.62 7.00
C SER A 415 -10.22 -14.77 6.37
N VAL A 416 -10.66 -15.75 7.16
CA VAL A 416 -11.51 -16.83 6.65
C VAL A 416 -12.85 -16.29 6.11
N ALA A 417 -13.27 -15.10 6.54
CA ALA A 417 -14.51 -14.45 6.11
C ALA A 417 -14.37 -13.61 4.82
N ASP A 418 -13.16 -13.37 4.34
CA ASP A 418 -12.91 -12.54 3.16
C ASP A 418 -13.27 -13.31 1.88
N SER A 419 -14.22 -12.77 1.12
CA SER A 419 -14.65 -13.36 -0.16
C SER A 419 -13.51 -13.43 -1.18
N PRO A 420 -13.40 -14.52 -1.97
CA PRO A 420 -12.49 -14.59 -3.11
C PRO A 420 -12.88 -13.64 -4.26
N TRP A 421 -13.99 -12.93 -4.11
CA TRP A 421 -14.51 -11.96 -5.07
C TRP A 421 -14.36 -10.53 -4.54
N LEU A 422 -14.05 -9.61 -5.45
CA LEU A 422 -14.39 -8.20 -5.29
C LEU A 422 -15.82 -8.03 -5.80
N SER A 423 -16.69 -7.36 -5.05
CA SER A 423 -18.11 -7.31 -5.41
C SER A 423 -18.80 -6.01 -4.99
N VAL A 424 -19.64 -5.48 -5.88
CA VAL A 424 -20.50 -4.33 -5.63
C VAL A 424 -21.97 -4.74 -5.74
N PRO A 425 -22.89 -4.15 -4.96
CA PRO A 425 -24.31 -4.47 -5.06
C PRO A 425 -24.90 -3.98 -6.38
N LEU A 426 -25.91 -4.65 -6.92
CA LEU A 426 -26.73 -4.15 -8.03
C LEU A 426 -28.10 -3.65 -7.55
N GLN A 427 -28.50 -4.05 -6.35
CA GLN A 427 -29.77 -3.70 -5.73
C GLN A 427 -29.53 -3.27 -4.28
N ALA A 428 -30.39 -2.39 -3.77
CA ALA A 428 -30.37 -2.06 -2.34
C ALA A 428 -30.62 -3.35 -1.54
N SER A 429 -29.84 -3.56 -0.48
CA SER A 429 -30.13 -4.66 0.45
C SER A 429 -31.49 -4.38 1.10
N PRO A 430 -32.41 -5.36 1.19
CA PRO A 430 -33.65 -5.16 1.92
C PRO A 430 -33.27 -4.72 3.33
N ALA A 431 -33.80 -3.58 3.78
CA ALA A 431 -33.62 -3.14 5.15
C ALA A 431 -34.10 -4.31 6.03
N THR A 432 -33.18 -4.95 6.76
CA THR A 432 -33.55 -5.94 7.76
C THR A 432 -34.36 -5.17 8.78
N GLY A 433 -35.69 -5.27 8.66
CA GLY A 433 -36.61 -4.67 9.59
C GLY A 433 -36.20 -5.07 10.99
N ALA A 434 -36.01 -4.09 11.85
CA ALA A 434 -36.02 -4.31 13.28
C ALA A 434 -37.33 -5.05 13.59
N THR A 435 -37.24 -6.36 13.78
CA THR A 435 -38.28 -7.10 14.46
C THR A 435 -38.30 -6.54 15.86
N ALA A 436 -39.25 -5.62 16.09
CA ALA A 436 -39.72 -5.28 17.41
C ALA A 436 -39.98 -6.60 18.14
N ARG A 437 -39.16 -6.87 19.14
CA ARG A 437 -39.52 -7.82 20.18
C ARG A 437 -40.45 -7.06 21.10
N ASP A 438 -41.75 -7.35 20.98
CA ASP A 438 -42.72 -7.12 22.04
C ASP A 438 -42.30 -7.84 23.33
#